data_AF-A0A6N6VQC3-F1
#
_entry.id   AF-A0A6N6VQC3-F1
#
_cell.length_a   1.000
_cell.length_b   1.000
_cell.length_c   1.000
_cell.angle_alpha   90.00
_cell.angle_beta   90.00
_cell.angle_gamma   90.00
#
_symmetry.space_group_name_H-M   'P 1'
#
loop_
_entity.id
_entity.type
_entity.pdbx_description
1 polymer ?
#
loop_
_entity_poly.entity_id
_entity_poly.type
_entity_poly.pdbx_seq_one_letter_code
_entity_poly.pdbx_strand_id
1 'polypeptide(L)'
;MLLTKRQKTQLSKIVLQVEKLLKQSEAAEKRQQKKAKASKTAKGQGRRKRVKRSRVEAAEMRKAIIAARKKGAKVAELAKKYGVSTAYIYMIK
;
A
#
# COMPACT_ATOMS: atom_id res chain seq x y z
N MET A 1 -7.12 -38.38 -43.08
CA MET A 1 -6.30 -39.01 -42.03
C MET A 1 -7.01 -38.88 -40.69
N LEU A 2 -7.28 -39.98 -39.99
CA LEU A 2 -7.88 -39.93 -38.65
C LEU A 2 -6.78 -39.72 -37.60
N LEU A 3 -7.00 -38.79 -36.68
CA LEU A 3 -6.10 -38.54 -35.55
C LEU A 3 -5.93 -39.81 -34.70
N THR A 4 -4.68 -40.16 -34.41
CA THR A 4 -4.34 -41.28 -33.53
C THR A 4 -4.82 -41.00 -32.09
N LYS A 5 -5.07 -42.05 -31.31
CA LYS A 5 -5.51 -41.92 -29.91
C LYS A 5 -4.57 -41.04 -29.08
N ARG A 6 -3.25 -41.12 -29.33
CA ARG A 6 -2.22 -40.29 -28.67
C ARG A 6 -2.31 -38.80 -29.04
N GLN A 7 -2.58 -38.50 -30.31
CA GLN A 7 -2.76 -37.11 -30.75
C GLN A 7 -4.02 -36.49 -30.15
N LYS A 8 -5.11 -37.26 -30.05
CA LYS A 8 -6.34 -36.81 -29.38
C LYS A 8 -6.10 -36.48 -27.91
N THR A 9 -5.38 -37.32 -27.18
CA THR A 9 -5.09 -37.06 -25.76
C THR A 9 -4.13 -35.87 -25.55
N GLN A 10 -3.16 -35.68 -26.44
CA GLN A 10 -2.30 -34.49 -26.42
C GLN A 10 -3.11 -33.21 -26.65
N LEU A 11 -4.02 -33.21 -27.62
CA LEU A 11 -4.92 -32.08 -27.87
C LEU A 11 -5.81 -31.79 -26.65
N SER A 12 -6.41 -32.81 -26.02
CA SER A 12 -7.20 -32.61 -24.81
C SER A 12 -6.38 -32.00 -23.66
N LYS A 13 -5.10 -32.40 -23.51
CA LYS A 13 -4.21 -31.80 -22.50
C LYS A 13 -3.92 -30.33 -22.78
N ILE A 14 -3.67 -29.98 -24.05
CA ILE A 14 -3.43 -28.59 -24.46
C ILE A 14 -4.66 -27.74 -24.17
N VAL A 15 -5.86 -28.20 -24.52
CA VAL A 15 -7.12 -27.50 -24.24
C VAL A 15 -7.28 -27.25 -22.74
N LEU A 16 -7.07 -28.27 -21.90
CA LEU A 16 -7.13 -28.12 -20.44
C LEU A 16 -6.10 -27.12 -19.88
N GLN A 17 -4.91 -27.05 -20.47
CA GLN A 17 -3.89 -26.07 -20.07
C GLN A 17 -4.30 -24.64 -20.45
N VAL A 18 -4.83 -24.45 -21.65
CA VAL A 18 -5.31 -23.14 -22.13
C VAL A 18 -6.49 -22.65 -21.27
N GLU A 19 -7.46 -23.51 -20.95
CA GLU A 19 -8.57 -23.15 -20.06
C GLU A 19 -8.09 -22.74 -18.66
N LYS A 20 -7.06 -23.41 -18.12
CA LYS A 20 -6.46 -23.03 -16.83
C LYS A 20 -5.81 -21.65 -16.89
N LEU A 21 -5.09 -21.34 -17.97
CA LEU A 21 -4.45 -20.04 -18.16
C LEU A 21 -5.49 -18.93 -18.29
N LEU A 22 -6.58 -19.15 -19.03
CA LEU A 22 -7.69 -18.19 -19.14
C LEU A 22 -8.36 -17.93 -17.79
N LYS A 23 -8.61 -18.97 -16.99
CA LYS A 23 -9.15 -18.80 -15.62
C LYS A 23 -8.20 -18.01 -14.72
N GLN A 24 -6.89 -18.21 -14.86
CA GLN A 24 -5.88 -17.47 -14.10
C GLN A 24 -5.79 -16.00 -14.54
N SER A 25 -5.88 -15.71 -15.84
CA SER A 25 -5.87 -14.33 -16.35
C SER A 25 -7.12 -13.56 -15.91
N GLU A 26 -8.31 -14.16 -15.99
CA GLU A 26 -9.55 -13.53 -15.48
C GLU A 26 -9.47 -13.23 -13.97
N ALA A 27 -8.89 -14.15 -13.19
CA ALA A 27 -8.68 -13.93 -11.76
C ALA A 27 -7.65 -12.82 -11.49
N ALA A 28 -6.60 -12.72 -12.31
CA ALA A 28 -5.61 -11.66 -12.24
C ALA A 28 -6.20 -10.29 -12.62
N GLU A 29 -7.00 -10.22 -13.69
CA GLU A 29 -7.70 -9.01 -14.12
C GLU A 29 -8.72 -8.55 -13.07
N LYS A 30 -9.53 -9.46 -12.50
CA LYS A 30 -10.44 -9.13 -11.39
C LYS A 30 -9.69 -8.61 -10.15
N ARG A 31 -8.50 -9.16 -9.84
CA ARG A 31 -7.63 -8.66 -8.77
C ARG A 31 -7.05 -7.28 -9.09
N GLN A 32 -6.63 -7.04 -10.33
CA GLN A 32 -6.11 -5.75 -10.77
C GLN A 32 -7.21 -4.67 -10.81
N GLN A 33 -8.41 -5.00 -11.26
CA GLN A 33 -9.57 -4.10 -11.21
C GLN A 33 -9.99 -3.80 -9.77
N LYS A 34 -9.95 -4.78 -8.84
CA LYS A 34 -10.14 -4.53 -7.41
C LYS A 34 -9.06 -3.62 -6.83
N LYS A 35 -7.79 -3.77 -7.22
CA LYS A 35 -6.71 -2.85 -6.82
C LYS A 35 -6.89 -1.44 -7.42
N ALA A 36 -7.37 -1.33 -8.65
CA ALA A 36 -7.66 -0.05 -9.31
C ALA A 36 -8.91 0.66 -8.75
N LYS A 37 -9.89 -0.10 -8.22
CA LYS A 37 -11.03 0.46 -7.46
C LYS A 37 -10.65 0.80 -6.02
N ALA A 38 -9.80 0.00 -5.37
CA ALA A 38 -9.26 0.29 -4.03
C ALA A 38 -8.32 1.52 -4.02
N SER A 39 -7.62 1.81 -5.12
CA SER A 39 -6.81 3.03 -5.25
C SER A 39 -7.64 4.30 -5.51
N LYS A 40 -8.91 4.18 -5.91
CA LYS A 40 -9.85 5.32 -6.00
C LYS A 40 -10.56 5.60 -4.67
N THR A 41 -10.76 4.61 -3.81
CA THR A 41 -11.37 4.82 -2.48
C THR A 41 -10.34 5.21 -1.39
N ALA A 42 -9.05 4.94 -1.59
CA ALA A 42 -7.98 5.45 -0.72
C ALA A 42 -7.60 6.93 -0.98
N LYS A 43 -8.43 7.67 -1.72
CA LYS A 43 -8.30 9.12 -1.96
C LYS A 43 -9.07 9.96 -0.93
N GLY A 44 -9.43 9.35 0.20
CA GLY A 44 -10.21 9.97 1.28
C GLY A 44 -9.52 9.92 2.64
N GLN A 45 -8.22 10.19 2.73
CA GLN A 45 -7.60 10.86 3.88
C GLN A 45 -6.14 11.20 3.58
N GLY A 46 -5.87 12.51 3.54
CA GLY A 46 -4.69 13.14 2.97
C GLY A 46 -3.34 12.50 3.34
N ARG A 47 -2.67 11.91 2.34
CA ARG A 47 -1.22 11.74 2.38
C ARG A 47 -0.61 13.12 2.15
N ARG A 48 -0.54 13.94 3.21
CA ARG A 48 0.16 15.23 3.20
C ARG A 48 1.53 15.02 2.59
N LYS A 49 1.83 15.74 1.51
CA LYS A 49 3.13 15.72 0.82
C LYS A 49 4.21 15.90 1.89
N ARG A 50 4.96 14.84 2.17
CA ARG A 50 5.96 14.85 3.25
C ARG A 50 7.13 15.71 2.80
N VAL A 51 7.10 16.99 3.18
CA VAL A 51 8.20 17.93 2.92
C VAL A 51 9.41 17.49 3.74
N LYS A 52 10.57 17.32 3.08
CA LYS A 52 11.83 17.07 3.77
C LYS A 52 12.23 18.37 4.49
N ARG A 53 12.25 18.35 5.83
CA ARG A 53 12.74 19.47 6.64
C ARG A 53 14.26 19.55 6.57
N SER A 54 14.80 20.75 6.73
CA SER A 54 16.23 20.93 6.98
C SER A 54 16.62 20.26 8.30
N ARG A 55 17.89 19.83 8.44
CA ARG A 55 18.39 19.18 9.67
C ARG A 55 18.21 20.06 10.90
N VAL A 56 18.36 21.37 10.76
CA VAL A 56 18.21 22.37 11.83
C VAL A 56 16.75 22.43 12.30
N GLU A 57 15.82 22.62 11.37
CA GLU A 57 14.37 22.66 11.64
C GLU A 57 13.87 21.36 12.31
N ALA A 58 14.43 20.22 11.90
CA ALA A 58 14.08 18.93 12.49
C ALA A 58 14.50 18.83 13.96
N ALA A 59 15.65 19.40 14.34
CA ALA A 59 16.14 19.40 15.72
C ALA A 59 15.32 20.33 16.61
N GLU A 60 15.00 21.53 16.14
CA GLU A 60 14.15 22.49 16.86
C GLU A 60 12.75 21.94 17.10
N MET A 61 12.15 21.33 16.08
CA MET A 61 10.87 20.65 16.20
C MET A 61 10.91 19.56 17.29
N ARG A 62 11.97 18.74 17.34
CA ARG A 62 12.09 17.69 18.38
C ARG A 62 12.13 18.30 19.77
N LYS A 63 12.94 19.34 19.98
CA LYS A 63 13.01 20.06 21.27
C LYS A 63 11.63 20.60 21.68
N ALA A 64 10.91 21.21 20.74
CA ALA A 64 9.57 21.73 20.97
C ALA A 64 8.55 20.63 21.33
N ILE A 65 8.59 19.48 20.64
CA ILE A 65 7.72 18.32 20.92
C ILE A 65 8.00 17.77 22.33
N ILE A 66 9.28 17.63 22.71
CA ILE A 66 9.66 17.14 24.05
C ILE A 66 9.18 18.12 25.12
N ALA A 67 9.42 19.41 24.94
CA ALA A 67 8.99 20.44 25.89
C ALA A 67 7.46 20.46 26.05
N ALA A 68 6.72 20.37 24.94
CA ALA A 68 5.26 20.32 24.99
C ALA A 68 4.72 19.03 25.63
N ARG A 69 5.39 17.89 25.44
CA ARG A 69 5.04 16.64 26.14
C ARG A 69 5.28 16.72 27.63
N LYS A 70 6.40 17.34 28.07
CA LYS A 70 6.67 17.57 29.50
C LYS A 70 5.61 18.45 30.15
N LYS A 71 4.99 19.36 29.39
CA LYS A 71 3.86 20.20 29.82
C LYS A 71 2.49 19.50 29.77
N GLY A 72 2.43 18.23 29.36
CA GLY A 72 1.18 17.46 29.31
C GLY A 72 0.35 17.61 28.02
N ALA A 73 0.91 18.17 26.94
CA ALA A 73 0.19 18.30 25.67
C ALA A 73 -0.17 16.93 25.07
N LYS A 74 -1.37 16.82 24.48
CA LYS A 74 -1.84 15.58 23.85
C LYS A 74 -1.03 15.26 22.60
N VAL A 75 -0.63 14.00 22.46
CA VAL A 75 0.18 13.50 21.33
C VAL A 75 -0.51 13.73 19.98
N ALA A 76 -1.84 13.60 19.93
CA ALA A 76 -2.63 13.82 18.71
C ALA A 76 -2.57 15.28 18.22
N GLU A 77 -2.53 16.24 19.15
CA GLU A 77 -2.46 17.67 18.82
C GLU A 77 -1.06 18.04 18.31
N LEU A 78 -0.02 17.50 18.94
CA LEU A 78 1.36 17.67 18.49
C LEU A 78 1.58 17.06 17.10
N ALA A 79 1.01 15.89 16.84
CA ALA A 79 1.08 15.23 15.53
C ALA A 79 0.45 16.11 14.43
N LYS A 80 -0.72 16.71 14.72
CA LYS A 80 -1.40 17.62 13.79
C LYS A 80 -0.61 18.91 13.56
N LYS A 81 -0.12 19.53 14.64
CA LYS A 81 0.62 20.81 14.62
C LYS A 81 1.93 20.70 13.84
N TYR A 82 2.71 19.66 14.12
CA TYR A 82 4.02 19.46 13.49
C TYR A 82 3.96 18.54 12.26
N GLY A 83 2.78 18.10 11.82
CA GLY A 83 2.64 17.26 10.63
C GLY A 83 3.46 15.97 10.68
N VAL A 84 3.58 15.36 11.87
CA VAL A 84 4.32 14.12 12.10
C VAL A 84 3.37 13.01 12.57
N SER A 85 3.75 11.75 12.39
CA SER A 85 2.95 10.65 12.92
C SER A 85 3.02 10.63 14.46
N THR A 86 1.96 10.15 15.09
CA THR A 86 1.94 9.91 16.53
C THR A 86 3.05 8.92 16.94
N ALA A 87 3.30 7.90 16.13
CA ALA A 87 4.42 6.97 16.30
C ALA A 87 5.78 7.69 16.35
N TYR A 88 5.99 8.68 15.48
CA TYR A 88 7.24 9.46 15.49
C TYR A 88 7.43 10.21 16.81
N ILE A 89 6.35 10.75 17.39
CA ILE A 89 6.40 11.43 18.69
C ILE A 89 6.76 10.46 19.81
N TYR A 90 6.31 9.22 19.77
CA TYR A 90 6.68 8.19 20.76
C TYR A 90 8.13 7.71 20.60
N MET A 91 8.70 7.76 19.40
CA MET A 91 10.10 7.40 19.16
C MET A 91 11.10 8.47 19.63
N ILE A 92 10.66 9.71 19.81
CA ILE A 92 11.52 10.77 20.33
C ILE A 92 11.70 10.53 21.84
N LYS A 93 12.92 10.15 22.24
CA LYS A 93 13.39 10.10 23.63
C LYS A 93 14.22 11.33 23.94
#